data_AF-A0A966MUT0-F1
#
_entry.id   AF-A0A966MUT0-F1
#
_cell.length_a   1.000
_cell.length_b   1.000
_cell.length_c   1.000
_cell.angle_alpha   90.00
_cell.angle_beta   90.00
_cell.angle_gamma   90.00
#
_symmetry.space_group_name_H-M   'P 1'
#
loop_
_entity.id
_entity.type
_entity.pdbx_description
1 polymer ?
#
loop_
_entity_poly.entity_id
_entity_poly.type
_entity_poly.pdbx_seq_one_letter_code
_entity_poly.pdbx_strand_id
1 'polypeptide(L)'
;VQMIIISKEPNPVVSARARKLALEVIQGCDDKLPEFSRWLKRIGVSVEHSAFMGNDINDLECLQHAAVAIAPADAHPTALAVADYITHKPGGHGAIREVADVLGAAVTESQDLDH
;
A
#
# COMPACT_ATOMS: atom_id res chain seq x y z
N VAL A 1 -0.46 -11.71 -5.66
CA VAL A 1 -0.51 -10.26 -5.35
C VAL A 1 0.87 -9.67 -5.65
N GLN A 2 0.93 -8.61 -6.46
CA GLN A 2 2.16 -7.89 -6.77
C GLN A 2 2.29 -6.68 -5.83
N MET A 3 3.50 -6.32 -5.42
CA MET A 3 3.75 -5.25 -4.44
C MET A 3 4.97 -4.41 -4.84
N ILE A 4 4.91 -3.12 -4.49
CA ILE A 4 6.00 -2.15 -4.68
C ILE A 4 6.05 -1.21 -3.48
N ILE A 5 7.22 -0.65 -3.17
CA ILE A 5 7.37 0.45 -2.22
C ILE A 5 7.67 1.74 -2.99
N ILE A 6 6.90 2.80 -2.74
CA ILE A 6 7.11 4.13 -3.32
C ILE A 6 7.41 5.12 -2.19
N SER A 7 8.57 5.77 -2.24
CA SER A 7 9.03 6.72 -1.21
C SER A 7 9.45 8.04 -1.84
N LYS A 8 9.12 9.14 -1.17
CA LYS A 8 9.55 10.47 -1.60
C LYS A 8 11.05 10.66 -1.46
N GLU A 9 11.59 10.34 -0.29
CA GLU A 9 13.00 10.55 -0.01
C GLU A 9 13.79 9.25 -0.12
N PRO A 10 15.06 9.31 -0.59
CA PRO A 10 16.00 8.22 -0.43
C PRO A 10 16.27 7.97 1.06
N ASN A 11 15.91 6.79 1.55
CA ASN A 11 16.09 6.41 2.94
C ASN A 11 16.64 4.97 3.06
N PRO A 12 17.78 4.76 3.73
CA PRO A 12 18.34 3.43 3.95
C PRO A 12 17.37 2.44 4.62
N VAL A 13 16.44 2.92 5.46
CA VAL A 13 15.40 2.12 6.11
C VAL A 13 14.41 1.55 5.08
N VAL A 14 14.01 2.37 4.10
CA VAL A 14 13.12 1.96 3.00
C VAL A 14 13.82 0.89 2.15
N SER A 15 15.08 1.13 1.78
CA SER A 15 15.90 0.14 1.07
C SER A 15 16.04 -1.19 1.82
N ALA A 16 16.28 -1.13 3.14
CA ALA A 16 16.38 -2.32 3.98
C ALA A 16 15.06 -3.09 4.05
N ARG A 17 13.93 -2.38 4.13
CA ARG A 17 12.59 -2.99 4.12
C ARG A 17 12.30 -3.66 2.78
N ALA A 18 12.57 -2.99 1.66
CA ALA A 18 12.42 -3.53 0.32
C ALA A 18 13.23 -4.83 0.15
N ARG A 19 14.51 -4.82 0.55
CA ARG A 19 15.36 -6.02 0.52
C ARG A 19 14.82 -7.15 1.38
N LYS A 20 14.38 -6.85 2.62
CA LYS A 20 13.82 -7.86 3.53
C LYS A 20 12.57 -8.53 2.96
N LEU A 21 11.76 -7.78 2.23
CA LEU A 21 10.50 -8.26 1.64
C LEU A 21 10.65 -8.73 0.19
N ALA A 22 11.86 -8.66 -0.38
CA ALA A 22 12.13 -8.92 -1.79
C ALA A 22 11.22 -8.13 -2.75
N LEU A 23 10.98 -6.85 -2.43
CA LEU A 23 10.11 -5.96 -3.20
C LEU A 23 10.90 -4.99 -4.06
N GLU A 24 10.31 -4.62 -5.19
CA GLU A 24 10.73 -3.45 -5.94
C GLU A 24 10.53 -2.18 -5.09
N VAL A 25 11.42 -1.21 -5.27
CA VAL A 25 11.38 0.06 -4.55
C VAL A 25 11.72 1.22 -5.46
N ILE A 26 10.88 2.25 -5.42
CA ILE A 26 11.10 3.55 -6.04
C ILE A 26 11.33 4.57 -4.91
N GLN A 27 12.43 5.31 -4.98
CA GLN A 27 12.78 6.37 -4.02
C GLN A 27 13.17 7.64 -4.77
N GLY A 28 13.11 8.79 -4.09
CA GLY A 28 13.33 10.07 -4.77
C GLY A 28 12.14 10.46 -5.64
N CYS A 29 10.94 9.96 -5.31
CA CYS A 29 9.73 10.18 -6.08
C CYS A 29 8.97 11.38 -5.51
N ASP A 30 9.10 12.53 -6.18
CA ASP A 30 8.40 13.74 -5.76
C ASP A 30 6.89 13.61 -5.89
N ASP A 31 6.43 12.95 -6.95
CA ASP A 31 5.01 12.73 -7.25
C ASP A 31 4.70 11.24 -7.33
N LYS A 32 4.06 10.71 -6.28
CA LYS A 32 3.81 9.28 -6.10
C LYS A 32 2.70 8.76 -7.02
N LEU A 33 1.70 9.59 -7.34
CA LEU A 33 0.52 9.13 -8.09
C LEU A 33 0.87 8.72 -9.53
N PRO A 34 1.62 9.52 -10.32
CA PRO A 34 2.07 9.09 -11.64
C PRO A 34 2.94 7.83 -11.62
N GLU A 35 3.80 7.66 -10.61
CA GLU A 35 4.61 6.44 -10.48
C GLU A 35 3.75 5.22 -10.15
N PHE A 36 2.79 5.37 -9.23
CA PHE A 36 1.83 4.33 -8.92
C PHE A 36 1.02 3.91 -10.16
N SER A 37 0.47 4.88 -10.88
CA SER A 37 -0.30 4.63 -12.12
C SER A 37 0.55 4.03 -13.24
N ARG A 38 1.82 4.42 -13.35
CA ARG A 38 2.76 3.82 -14.31
C ARG A 38 3.11 2.39 -13.94
N TRP A 39 3.29 2.12 -12.65
CA TRP A 39 3.52 0.78 -12.15
C TRP A 39 2.34 -0.16 -12.43
N LEU A 40 1.12 0.27 -12.10
CA LEU A 40 -0.12 -0.48 -12.41
C LEU A 40 -0.22 -0.82 -13.89
N LYS A 41 0.01 0.16 -14.77
CA LYS A 41 0.04 -0.06 -16.24
C LYS A 41 1.11 -1.07 -16.65
N ARG A 42 2.31 -0.99 -16.07
CA ARG A 42 3.43 -1.90 -16.39
C ARG A 42 3.10 -3.35 -16.01
N ILE A 43 2.37 -3.57 -14.92
CA ILE A 43 1.99 -4.91 -14.46
C ILE A 43 0.63 -5.38 -15.03
N GLY A 44 -0.02 -4.56 -15.85
CA GLY A 44 -1.31 -4.89 -16.47
C GLY A 44 -2.49 -4.93 -15.50
N VAL A 45 -2.42 -4.20 -14.39
CA VAL A 45 -3.47 -4.17 -13.35
C VAL A 45 -4.22 -2.84 -13.45
N SER A 46 -5.56 -2.90 -13.41
CA SER A 46 -6.41 -1.71 -13.37
C SER A 46 -6.49 -1.14 -11.94
N VAL A 47 -6.78 0.16 -11.81
CA VAL A 47 -6.79 0.81 -10.50
C VAL A 47 -7.86 0.23 -9.57
N GLU A 48 -8.96 -0.28 -10.13
CA GLU A 48 -10.05 -0.95 -9.44
C GLU A 48 -9.61 -2.24 -8.73
N HIS A 49 -8.46 -2.80 -9.11
CA HIS A 49 -7.86 -3.99 -8.51
C HIS A 49 -6.58 -3.65 -7.72
N SER A 50 -6.50 -2.44 -7.17
CA SER A 50 -5.32 -1.95 -6.45
C SER A 50 -5.63 -1.53 -5.02
N ALA A 51 -4.65 -1.70 -4.15
CA ALA A 51 -4.67 -1.14 -2.80
C ALA A 51 -3.41 -0.30 -2.60
N PHE A 52 -3.55 0.83 -1.90
CA PHE A 52 -2.41 1.67 -1.52
C PHE A 52 -2.39 1.86 -0.02
N MET A 53 -1.22 1.65 0.59
CA MET A 53 -1.01 1.88 2.02
C MET A 53 -0.09 3.07 2.24
N GLY A 54 -0.62 4.11 2.88
CA GLY A 54 0.06 5.40 3.09
C GLY A 54 -0.12 5.91 4.52
N ASN A 55 0.79 6.76 4.99
CA ASN A 55 0.79 7.23 6.36
C ASN A 55 0.85 8.76 6.52
N ASP A 56 1.02 9.52 5.43
CA ASP A 56 1.21 10.97 5.51
C ASP A 56 0.48 11.73 4.38
N ILE A 57 0.54 13.06 4.43
CA ILE A 57 -0.08 13.98 3.46
C ILE A 57 0.41 13.70 2.03
N ASN A 58 1.68 13.32 1.87
CA ASN A 58 2.25 13.02 0.55
C ASN A 58 1.74 11.70 -0.08
N ASP A 59 0.92 10.93 0.65
CA ASP A 59 0.26 9.72 0.15
C ASP A 59 -1.19 9.95 -0.27
N LEU A 60 -1.77 11.13 0.05
CA LEU A 60 -3.21 11.37 -0.10
C LEU A 60 -3.73 11.11 -1.50
N GLU A 61 -3.01 11.59 -2.51
CA GLU A 61 -3.42 11.41 -3.91
C GLU A 61 -3.39 9.93 -4.31
N CYS A 62 -2.42 9.14 -3.83
CA CYS A 62 -2.39 7.70 -4.07
C CYS A 62 -3.49 6.95 -3.30
N LEU A 63 -3.73 7.33 -2.04
CA LEU A 63 -4.78 6.77 -1.20
C LEU A 63 -6.15 6.98 -1.86
N GLN A 64 -6.44 8.20 -2.30
CA GLN A 64 -7.70 8.53 -2.98
C GLN A 64 -7.84 7.92 -4.38
N HIS A 65 -6.72 7.61 -5.03
CA HIS A 65 -6.74 7.03 -6.37
C HIS A 65 -6.94 5.52 -6.36
N ALA A 66 -6.36 4.81 -5.39
CA ALA A 66 -6.47 3.35 -5.30
C ALA A 66 -7.91 2.90 -4.99
N ALA A 67 -8.25 1.65 -5.33
CA ALA A 67 -9.57 1.11 -5.01
C ALA A 67 -9.75 0.82 -3.52
N VAL A 68 -8.66 0.54 -2.81
CA VAL A 68 -8.64 0.38 -1.35
C VAL A 68 -7.53 1.22 -0.76
N ALA A 69 -7.92 2.25 -0.01
CA ALA A 69 -7.04 3.10 0.76
C ALA A 69 -6.77 2.50 2.14
N ILE A 70 -5.51 2.30 2.50
CA ILE A 70 -5.11 1.69 3.77
C ILE A 70 -4.18 2.64 4.54
N ALA A 71 -4.41 2.80 5.84
CA ALA A 71 -3.53 3.60 6.70
C ALA A 71 -3.12 2.83 7.98
N PRO A 72 -1.84 2.93 8.40
CA PRO A 72 -1.43 2.54 9.75
C PRO A 72 -2.20 3.26 10.86
N ALA A 73 -2.30 2.66 12.05
CA ALA A 73 -2.98 3.29 13.20
C ALA A 73 -2.39 4.65 13.63
N ASP A 74 -1.09 4.84 13.39
CA ASP A 74 -0.30 6.02 13.71
C ASP A 74 -0.08 6.95 12.52
N ALA A 75 -0.84 6.77 11.44
CA ALA A 75 -0.80 7.66 10.29
C ALA A 75 -1.27 9.08 10.63
N HIS A 76 -0.85 10.05 9.82
CA HIS A 76 -1.30 11.42 9.92
C HIS A 76 -2.84 11.49 9.81
N PRO A 77 -3.54 12.36 10.57
CA PRO A 77 -5.00 12.42 10.59
C PRO A 77 -5.66 12.57 9.21
N THR A 78 -5.00 13.25 8.26
CA THR A 78 -5.49 13.38 6.89
C THR A 78 -5.48 12.07 6.13
N ALA A 79 -4.46 11.22 6.33
CA ALA A 79 -4.38 9.91 5.72
C ALA A 79 -5.42 8.96 6.33
N LEU A 80 -5.60 9.01 7.66
CA LEU A 80 -6.67 8.28 8.36
C LEU A 80 -8.06 8.67 7.85
N ALA A 81 -8.29 9.95 7.59
CA ALA A 81 -9.59 10.47 7.15
C ALA A 81 -10.02 9.98 5.76
N VAL A 82 -9.09 9.51 4.92
CA VAL A 82 -9.37 9.01 3.56
C VAL A 82 -9.19 7.49 3.44
N ALA A 83 -8.84 6.80 4.54
CA ALA A 83 -8.59 5.37 4.51
C ALA A 83 -9.90 4.58 4.59
N ASP A 84 -10.06 3.59 3.72
CA ASP A 84 -11.13 2.59 3.79
C ASP A 84 -10.85 1.57 4.90
N TYR A 85 -9.57 1.28 5.15
CA TYR A 85 -9.12 0.39 6.22
C TYR A 85 -7.99 1.05 7.02
N ILE A 86 -8.22 1.20 8.32
CA ILE A 86 -7.20 1.63 9.26
C ILE A 86 -6.76 0.39 10.04
N THR A 87 -5.48 0.06 9.97
CA THR A 87 -4.94 -1.09 10.69
C THR A 87 -4.98 -0.84 12.20
N HIS A 88 -5.10 -1.87 13.01
CA HIS A 88 -4.93 -1.75 14.47
C HIS A 88 -3.48 -1.50 14.88
N LYS A 89 -2.51 -2.01 14.11
CA LYS A 89 -1.08 -1.89 14.42
C LYS A 89 -0.45 -0.62 13.83
N PRO A 90 0.50 0.02 14.52
CA PRO A 90 1.24 1.13 13.95
C PRO A 90 2.24 0.69 12.86
N GLY A 91 2.69 1.65 12.07
CA GLY A 91 3.73 1.49 11.06
C GLY A 91 4.99 0.87 11.66
N GLY A 92 5.61 -0.07 10.94
CA GLY A 92 6.78 -0.80 11.43
C GLY A 92 6.52 -1.88 12.50
N HIS A 93 5.33 -1.91 13.10
CA HIS A 93 4.95 -2.81 14.20
C HIS A 93 3.96 -3.91 13.77
N GLY A 94 3.95 -4.25 12.49
CA GLY A 94 3.15 -5.35 11.93
C GLY A 94 1.91 -4.92 11.15
N ALA A 95 1.72 -3.63 10.88
CA ALA A 95 0.61 -3.14 10.05
C ALA A 95 0.54 -3.85 8.66
N ILE A 96 1.67 -4.01 7.97
CA ILE A 96 1.74 -4.75 6.69
C ILE A 96 1.36 -6.23 6.85
N ARG A 97 1.73 -6.86 7.98
CA ARG A 97 1.36 -8.26 8.25
C ARG A 97 -0.14 -8.36 8.44
N GLU A 98 -0.73 -7.45 9.20
CA GLU A 98 -2.18 -7.40 9.41
C GLU A 98 -2.94 -7.26 8.08
N VAL A 99 -2.51 -6.36 7.21
CA VAL A 99 -3.10 -6.20 5.87
C VAL A 99 -2.95 -7.49 5.05
N ALA A 100 -1.78 -8.14 5.09
CA ALA A 100 -1.56 -9.40 4.39
C ALA A 100 -2.46 -10.53 4.91
N ASP A 101 -2.72 -10.58 6.22
CA ASP A 101 -3.60 -11.58 6.83
C ASP A 101 -5.07 -11.35 6.41
N VAL A 102 -5.53 -10.09 6.38
CA VAL A 102 -6.86 -9.71 5.89
C VAL A 102 -7.04 -10.08 4.41
N LEU A 103 -6.07 -9.73 3.56
CA LEU A 103 -6.12 -10.07 2.14
C LEU A 103 -6.06 -11.58 1.91
N GLY A 104 -5.25 -12.32 2.69
CA GLY A 104 -5.18 -13.77 2.61
C GLY A 104 -6.49 -14.46 2.99
N ALA A 105 -7.16 -13.98 4.04
CA ALA A 105 -8.47 -14.46 4.44
C ALA A 105 -9.54 -14.16 3.37
N ALA A 106 -9.58 -12.93 2.85
CA ALA A 106 -10.54 -12.51 1.83
C ALA A 106 -10.42 -13.29 0.51
N VAL A 107 -9.19 -13.63 0.10
CA VAL A 107 -8.95 -14.46 -1.10
C VAL A 107 -9.42 -15.90 -0.88
N THR A 108 -9.39 -16.40 0.35
CA THR A 108 -9.85 -17.76 0.67
C THR A 108 -11.39 -17.83 0.68
N GLU A 109 -12.07 -16.85 1.30
CA GLU A 109 -13.54 -16.80 1.33
C GLU A 109 -14.17 -16.63 -0.06
N SER A 110 -13.48 -15.96 -0.99
CA SER A 110 -13.96 -15.78 -2.36
C SER A 110 -13.87 -17.05 -3.22
N GLN A 111 -13.08 -18.05 -2.81
CA GLN A 111 -12.95 -19.33 -3.53
C GLN A 111 -13.96 -20.39 -3.09
N ASP A 112 -14.58 -20.21 -1.91
CA ASP A 112 -15.54 -21.17 -1.34
C ASP A 112 -16.99 -20.93 -1.80
N LEU A 113 -17.27 -19.87 -2.58
CA LEU A 113 -18.60 -19.52 -3.09
C LEU A 113 -18.84 -19.97 -4.55
N ASP A 114 -17.85 -20.59 -5.20
CA ASP A 114 -17.93 -21.09 -6.58
C ASP A 114 -18.22 -22.61 -6.67
N HIS A 115 -18.79 -23.23 -5.63
CA HIS A 115 -19.17 -24.65 -5.60
C HIS A 115 -20.67 -24.91 -5.40
#